data_AF-A0A9P3G3C3-F1
#
_entry.id   AF-A0A9P3G3C3-F1
#
_cell.length_a   1.000
_cell.length_b   1.000
_cell.length_c   1.000
_cell.angle_alpha   90.00
_cell.angle_beta   90.00
_cell.angle_gamma   90.00
#
_symmetry.space_group_name_H-M   'P 1'
#
loop_
_entity.id
_entity.type
_entity.pdbx_description
1 polymer ?
#
loop_
_entity_poly.entity_id
_entity_poly.type
_entity_poly.pdbx_seq_one_letter_code
_entity_poly.pdbx_strand_id
1 'polypeptide(L)'
;MAKTSQKELEQAKLEEYIEKIHYSERYSDDHYEYRHVILPKPLFKMIPKQFFNPDNTGTLRLLSEKEWRGIGITQSLGWEHYEVHAPEPHVLLFRRPKDFDEQLRRQQLMEQMQASKNVKLAPRRKV
;
A
#
# COMPACT_ATOMS: atom_id res chain seq x y z
N MET A 1 -26.70 -14.86 -25.71
CA MET A 1 -26.00 -13.72 -25.08
C MET A 1 -25.77 -14.07 -23.63
N ALA A 2 -24.50 -14.20 -23.20
CA ALA A 2 -24.18 -14.65 -21.85
C ALA A 2 -24.66 -13.62 -20.83
N LYS A 3 -25.41 -14.06 -19.81
CA LYS A 3 -25.77 -13.23 -18.67
C LYS A 3 -24.51 -13.07 -17.82
N THR A 4 -23.86 -11.91 -17.90
CA THR A 4 -22.78 -11.54 -16.97
C THR A 4 -23.30 -11.73 -15.55
N SER A 5 -22.55 -12.48 -14.74
CA SER A 5 -22.92 -12.74 -13.35
C SER A 5 -22.85 -11.46 -12.53
N GLN A 6 -23.70 -11.35 -11.51
CA GLN A 6 -23.76 -10.18 -10.64
C GLN A 6 -22.40 -9.88 -9.97
N LYS A 7 -21.63 -10.94 -9.69
CA LYS A 7 -20.27 -10.86 -9.16
C LYS A 7 -19.27 -10.22 -10.13
N GLU A 8 -19.34 -10.57 -11.41
CA GLU A 8 -18.48 -9.96 -12.44
C GLU A 8 -18.79 -8.47 -12.62
N LEU A 9 -20.06 -8.07 -12.50
CA LEU A 9 -20.45 -6.66 -12.56
C LEU A 9 -19.95 -5.86 -11.34
N GLU A 10 -20.00 -6.44 -10.14
CA GLU A 10 -19.44 -5.82 -8.94
C GLU A 10 -17.92 -5.68 -9.01
N GLN A 11 -17.24 -6.69 -9.55
CA GLN A 11 -15.80 -6.66 -9.74
C GLN A 11 -15.38 -5.60 -10.77
N ALA A 12 -16.08 -5.50 -11.90
CA ALA A 12 -15.81 -4.47 -12.91
C ALA A 12 -16.02 -3.05 -12.35
N LYS A 13 -17.06 -2.84 -11.53
CA LYS A 13 -17.27 -1.55 -10.84
C LYS A 13 -16.17 -1.26 -9.82
N LEU A 14 -15.72 -2.28 -9.10
CA LEU A 14 -14.63 -2.14 -8.14
C LEU A 14 -13.35 -1.69 -8.86
N GLU A 15 -13.00 -2.33 -9.97
CA GLU A 15 -11.87 -1.95 -10.82
C GLU A 15 -12.01 -0.50 -11.32
N GLU A 16 -13.18 -0.11 -11.82
CA GLU A 16 -13.46 1.28 -12.22
C GLU A 16 -13.25 2.28 -11.08
N TYR A 17 -13.60 1.92 -9.84
CA TYR A 17 -13.37 2.79 -8.69
C TYR A 17 -11.90 2.82 -8.26
N ILE A 18 -11.16 1.72 -8.40
CA ILE A 18 -9.73 1.67 -8.12
C ILE A 18 -8.96 2.60 -9.06
N GLU A 19 -9.32 2.64 -10.34
CA GLU A 19 -8.71 3.56 -11.31
C GLU A 19 -8.94 5.04 -10.98
N LYS A 20 -10.02 5.36 -10.24
CA LYS A 20 -10.36 6.72 -9.83
C LYS A 20 -9.72 7.13 -8.49
N ILE A 21 -8.87 6.28 -7.90
CA ILE A 21 -8.11 6.65 -6.70
C ILE A 21 -7.17 7.81 -7.05
N HIS A 22 -7.25 8.89 -6.29
CA HIS A 22 -6.43 10.07 -6.50
C HIS A 22 -5.22 10.06 -5.55
N TYR A 23 -4.04 10.31 -6.11
CA TYR A 23 -2.78 10.38 -5.37
C TYR A 23 -2.25 11.81 -5.41
N SER A 24 -2.01 12.40 -4.24
CA SER A 24 -1.43 13.74 -4.17
C SER A 24 0.01 13.78 -4.68
N GLU A 25 0.50 14.99 -4.93
CA GLU A 25 1.94 15.23 -4.99
C GLU A 25 2.62 14.86 -3.66
N ARG A 26 3.92 14.57 -3.72
CA ARG A 26 4.72 14.30 -2.53
C ARG A 26 5.20 15.62 -1.95
N TYR A 27 5.16 15.73 -0.63
CA TYR A 27 5.76 16.82 0.13
C TYR A 27 6.65 16.21 1.22
N SER A 28 7.64 16.95 1.71
CA SER A 28 8.62 16.38 2.66
C SER A 28 8.99 17.37 3.74
N ASP A 29 9.32 16.86 4.91
CA ASP A 29 10.09 17.58 5.92
C ASP A 29 11.54 17.07 5.96
N ASP A 30 12.22 17.28 7.09
CA ASP A 30 13.60 16.85 7.31
C ASP A 30 13.75 15.32 7.45
N HIS A 31 12.70 14.61 7.86
CA HIS A 31 12.76 13.18 8.22
C HIS A 31 11.91 12.30 7.29
N TYR A 32 10.78 12.80 6.79
CA TYR A 32 9.77 12.03 6.08
C TYR A 32 9.34 12.69 4.77
N GLU A 33 8.98 11.84 3.81
CA GLU A 33 8.13 12.17 2.68
C GLU A 33 6.67 11.82 3.03
N TYR A 34 5.74 12.64 2.56
CA TYR A 34 4.32 12.52 2.82
C TYR A 34 3.53 12.59 1.51
N ARG A 35 2.34 11.98 1.56
CA ARG A 35 1.34 11.99 0.50
C ARG A 35 -0.01 11.69 1.12
N HIS A 36 -1.07 12.22 0.54
CA HIS A 36 -2.42 11.74 0.83
C HIS A 36 -3.00 11.01 -0.39
N VAL A 37 -3.82 10.01 -0.11
CA VAL A 37 -4.58 9.25 -1.10
C VAL A 37 -6.06 9.48 -0.84
N ILE A 38 -6.79 9.88 -1.86
CA ILE A 38 -8.23 10.15 -1.77
C ILE A 38 -8.97 9.00 -2.45
N LEU A 39 -9.74 8.26 -1.67
CA LEU A 39 -10.57 7.17 -2.19
C LEU A 39 -11.88 7.74 -2.74
N PRO A 40 -12.35 7.24 -3.90
CA PRO A 40 -13.70 7.54 -4.37
C PRO A 40 -14.73 7.12 -3.33
N LYS A 41 -15.73 7.97 -3.08
CA LYS A 41 -16.80 7.69 -2.10
C LYS A 41 -17.48 6.32 -2.30
N PRO A 42 -17.73 5.82 -3.54
CA PRO A 42 -18.26 4.48 -3.73
C PRO A 42 -17.31 3.38 -3.23
N LEU A 43 -16.01 3.47 -3.55
CA LEU A 43 -15.00 2.53 -3.08
C LEU A 43 -14.92 2.53 -1.55
N PHE A 44 -14.92 3.71 -0.94
CA PHE A 44 -14.88 3.87 0.51
C PHE A 44 -16.02 3.16 1.22
N LYS A 45 -17.24 3.20 0.66
CA LYS A 45 -18.42 2.50 1.20
C LYS A 45 -18.36 0.98 1.05
N MET A 46 -17.54 0.46 0.13
CA MET A 46 -17.35 -0.97 -0.10
C MET A 46 -16.28 -1.58 0.83
N ILE A 47 -15.53 -0.75 1.56
CA ILE A 47 -14.48 -1.23 2.47
C ILE A 47 -15.12 -2.08 3.60
N PRO A 48 -14.53 -3.25 3.94
CA PRO A 48 -15.01 -4.06 5.06
C PRO A 48 -15.04 -3.29 6.38
N LYS A 49 -16.12 -3.46 7.16
CA LYS A 49 -16.32 -2.77 8.46
C LYS A 49 -15.18 -2.98 9.47
N GLN A 50 -14.45 -4.09 9.38
CA GLN A 50 -13.27 -4.40 10.21
C GLN A 50 -12.07 -3.47 10.02
N PHE A 51 -12.06 -2.67 8.94
CA PHE A 51 -11.05 -1.65 8.68
C PHE A 51 -11.46 -0.27 9.22
N PHE A 52 -12.65 -0.15 9.81
CA PHE A 52 -13.11 1.08 10.45
C PHE A 52 -12.84 1.03 11.95
N ASN A 53 -12.65 2.21 12.55
CA ASN A 53 -12.54 2.34 14.00
C ASN A 53 -13.87 1.98 14.69
N PRO A 54 -13.82 1.31 15.85
CA PRO A 54 -15.02 0.89 16.58
C PRO A 54 -15.73 2.04 17.30
N ASP A 55 -15.12 3.23 17.34
CA ASP A 55 -15.59 4.43 18.03
C ASP A 55 -16.70 5.20 17.30
N ASN A 56 -17.28 4.61 16.24
CA ASN A 56 -18.32 5.21 15.38
C ASN A 56 -17.90 6.54 14.71
N THR A 57 -16.61 6.87 14.67
CA THR A 57 -16.13 8.07 13.96
C THR A 57 -16.34 7.99 12.44
N GLY A 58 -16.61 6.80 11.91
CA GLY A 58 -16.72 6.57 10.47
C GLY A 58 -15.39 6.63 9.73
N THR A 59 -14.27 6.65 10.48
CA THR A 59 -12.92 6.69 9.96
C THR A 59 -12.32 5.30 9.86
N LEU A 60 -11.34 5.14 8.96
CA LEU A 60 -10.54 3.92 8.91
C LEU A 60 -9.57 3.89 10.09
N ARG A 61 -9.32 2.70 10.63
CA ARG A 61 -8.17 2.49 11.52
C ARG A 61 -6.86 2.62 10.75
N LEU A 62 -5.73 2.64 11.46
CA LEU A 62 -4.43 2.48 10.81
C LEU A 62 -4.37 1.12 10.09
N LEU A 63 -3.91 1.16 8.84
CA LEU A 63 -3.92 0.02 7.94
C LEU A 63 -2.48 -0.39 7.67
N SER A 64 -2.20 -1.68 7.77
CA SER A 64 -0.93 -2.25 7.34
C SER A 64 -0.79 -2.20 5.82
N GLU A 65 0.44 -2.36 5.32
CA GLU A 65 0.72 -2.40 3.87
C GLU A 65 -0.15 -3.38 3.11
N LYS A 66 -0.35 -4.58 3.66
CA LYS A 66 -1.19 -5.60 3.04
C LYS A 66 -2.65 -5.18 2.96
N GLU A 67 -3.14 -4.48 3.97
CA GLU A 67 -4.55 -4.07 4.05
C GLU A 67 -4.87 -2.94 3.08
N TRP A 68 -4.06 -1.88 3.06
CA TRP A 68 -4.32 -0.77 2.14
C TRP A 68 -4.04 -1.15 0.68
N ARG A 69 -3.07 -2.03 0.41
CA ARG A 69 -2.89 -2.61 -0.93
C ARG A 69 -4.09 -3.47 -1.35
N GLY A 70 -4.69 -4.18 -0.40
CA GLY A 70 -5.91 -4.97 -0.63
C GLY A 70 -7.15 -4.14 -1.00
N ILE A 71 -7.18 -2.85 -0.63
CA ILE A 71 -8.25 -1.90 -1.05
C ILE A 71 -8.06 -1.48 -2.52
N GLY A 72 -6.87 -1.69 -3.10
CA GLY A 72 -6.52 -1.26 -4.46
C GLY A 72 -5.61 -0.03 -4.51
N ILE A 73 -5.16 0.49 -3.36
CA ILE A 73 -4.18 1.58 -3.33
C ILE A 73 -2.83 1.02 -3.81
N THR A 74 -2.27 1.65 -4.85
CA THR A 74 -1.00 1.26 -5.46
C THR A 74 0.01 2.40 -5.37
N GLN A 75 1.09 2.15 -4.64
CA GLN A 75 2.22 3.07 -4.50
C GLN A 75 3.51 2.29 -4.27
N SER A 76 4.65 2.98 -4.35
CA SER A 76 5.98 2.39 -4.16
C SER A 76 6.15 1.77 -2.76
N LEU A 77 7.29 1.13 -2.51
CA LEU A 77 7.59 0.55 -1.20
C LEU A 77 7.88 1.63 -0.15
N GLY A 78 7.66 1.28 1.12
CA GLY A 78 8.04 2.09 2.28
C GLY A 78 6.99 3.07 2.80
N TRP A 79 5.82 3.16 2.16
CA TRP A 79 4.72 4.01 2.63
C TRP A 79 3.96 3.37 3.80
N GLU A 80 3.81 4.13 4.87
CA GLU A 80 3.07 3.80 6.08
C GLU A 80 1.82 4.68 6.19
N HIS A 81 0.64 4.07 6.39
CA HIS A 81 -0.57 4.80 6.76
C HIS A 81 -0.45 5.22 8.23
N TYR A 82 -0.18 6.50 8.49
CA TYR A 82 0.31 6.94 9.80
C TYR A 82 -0.71 7.71 10.63
N GLU A 83 -1.70 8.33 9.99
CA GLU A 83 -2.68 9.17 10.68
C GLU A 83 -4.04 9.12 9.98
N VAL A 84 -5.09 9.31 10.79
CA VAL A 84 -6.48 9.27 10.36
C VAL A 84 -7.02 10.69 10.29
N HIS A 85 -7.58 11.08 9.15
CA HIS A 85 -8.17 12.39 8.96
C HIS A 85 -9.69 12.37 9.17
N ALA A 86 -10.15 12.74 10.36
CA ALA A 86 -11.58 12.66 10.73
C ALA A 86 -12.53 13.53 9.87
N PRO A 87 -12.18 14.78 9.47
CA PRO A 87 -13.07 15.60 8.64
C PRO A 87 -13.39 14.98 7.28
N GLU A 88 -12.41 14.32 6.66
CA GLU A 88 -12.57 13.63 5.38
C GLU A 88 -12.08 12.18 5.49
N PRO A 89 -12.94 11.23 5.93
CA PRO A 89 -12.51 9.87 6.30
C PRO A 89 -12.05 9.03 5.09
N HIS A 90 -12.31 9.51 3.87
CA HIS A 90 -11.90 8.91 2.61
C HIS A 90 -10.51 9.39 2.16
N VAL A 91 -9.87 10.28 2.91
CA VAL A 91 -8.50 10.75 2.72
C VAL A 91 -7.59 9.98 3.68
N LEU A 92 -6.65 9.21 3.12
CA LEU A 92 -5.67 8.44 3.87
C LEU A 92 -4.32 9.13 3.81
N LEU A 93 -3.67 9.28 4.96
CA LEU A 93 -2.39 9.97 5.09
C LEU A 93 -1.23 8.97 5.15
N PHE A 94 -0.30 9.09 4.21
CA PHE A 94 0.86 8.23 4.13
C PHE A 94 2.14 9.02 4.40
N ARG A 95 3.10 8.35 5.07
CA ARG A 95 4.47 8.85 5.22
C ARG A 95 5.47 7.76 4.86
N ARG A 96 6.69 8.16 4.49
CA ARG A 96 7.81 7.26 4.18
C ARG A 96 9.11 7.93 4.63
N PRO A 97 10.05 7.22 5.27
CA PRO A 97 11.36 7.78 5.60
C PRO A 97 12.06 8.29 4.34
N LYS A 98 12.67 9.48 4.41
CA LYS A 98 13.30 10.10 3.23
C LYS A 98 14.53 9.32 2.73
N ASP A 99 15.20 8.61 3.63
CA ASP A 99 16.35 7.75 3.35
C ASP A 99 15.93 6.31 2.97
N PHE A 100 14.64 6.00 2.89
CA PHE A 100 14.14 4.64 2.62
C PHE A 100 14.72 4.05 1.33
N ASP A 101 14.74 4.81 0.24
CA ASP A 101 15.23 4.32 -1.06
C ASP A 101 16.74 4.02 -1.01
N GLU A 102 17.51 4.76 -0.21
CA GLU A 102 18.93 4.50 0.01
C GLU A 102 19.17 3.28 0.90
N GLN A 103 18.42 3.17 2.01
CA GLN A 103 18.47 2.01 2.90
C GLN A 103 18.13 0.71 2.17
N LEU A 104 17.09 0.73 1.33
CA LEU A 104 16.67 -0.44 0.56
C LEU A 104 17.75 -0.88 -0.42
N ARG A 105 18.36 0.06 -1.16
CA ARG A 105 19.49 -0.25 -2.05
C ARG A 105 20.66 -0.85 -1.27
N ARG A 106 21.00 -0.27 -0.12
CA ARG A 106 22.08 -0.78 0.73
C ARG A 106 21.81 -2.21 1.20
N GLN A 107 20.58 -2.51 1.60
CA GLN A 107 20.18 -3.86 2.00
C GLN A 107 20.32 -4.86 0.86
N GLN A 108 19.82 -4.52 -0.33
CA GLN A 108 19.94 -5.37 -1.52
C GLN A 108 21.39 -5.65 -1.91
N LEU A 109 22.27 -4.65 -1.86
CA LEU A 109 23.70 -4.86 -2.11
C LEU A 109 24.33 -5.82 -1.09
N MET A 110 24.01 -5.67 0.19
CA MET A 110 24.54 -6.55 1.24
C MET A 110 24.09 -8.01 1.04
N GLU A 111 22.82 -8.23 0.70
CA GLU A 111 22.30 -9.56 0.39
C GLU A 111 22.98 -10.19 -0.82
N GLN A 112 23.20 -9.43 -1.90
CA GLN A 112 23.92 -9.91 -3.09
C GLN A 112 25.37 -10.32 -2.75
N MET A 113 26.06 -9.52 -1.94
CA MET A 113 27.42 -9.84 -1.49
C MET A 113 27.47 -11.10 -0.62
N GLN A 114 26.48 -11.31 0.26
CA GLN A 114 26.39 -12.52 1.09
C GLN A 114 26.05 -13.76 0.25
N ALA A 115 25.08 -13.67 -0.66
CA ALA A 115 24.72 -14.74 -1.57
C ALA A 115 25.91 -15.18 -2.44
N SER A 116 26.68 -14.21 -2.97
CA SER A 116 27.88 -14.47 -3.77
C SER A 116 28.99 -15.20 -2.99
N LYS A 117 29.12 -14.92 -1.68
CA LYS A 117 30.06 -15.64 -0.81
C LYS A 117 29.61 -17.08 -0.55
N ASN A 118 28.32 -17.30 -0.30
CA ASN A 118 27.77 -18.64 -0.05
C ASN A 118 27.85 -19.56 -1.28
N VAL A 119 27.63 -19.03 -2.49
CA VAL A 119 27.76 -19.82 -3.73
C VAL A 119 29.20 -20.27 -3.96
N LYS A 120 30.20 -19.44 -3.64
CA LYS A 120 31.63 -19.81 -3.77
C LYS A 120 32.09 -20.85 -2.76
N LEU A 121 31.40 -20.97 -1.62
CA LEU A 121 31.74 -21.90 -0.54
C LEU A 121 31.03 -23.27 -0.66
N ALA A 122 30.09 -23.43 -1.59
CA ALA A 122 29.36 -24.68 -1.77
C ALA A 122 30.31 -25.77 -2.32
N PRO A 123 30.47 -26.91 -1.62
CA PRO A 123 31.37 -27.97 -2.06
C PRO A 123 30.86 -28.56 -3.38
N ARG A 124 31.72 -28.59 -4.41
CA ARG A 124 31.46 -29.32 -5.66
C ARG A 124 31.19 -30.79 -5.30
N ARG A 125 29.94 -31.23 -5.45
CA ARG A 125 29.54 -32.64 -5.36
C ARG A 125 30.49 -33.45 -6.25
N LYS A 126 31.35 -34.28 -5.64
CA LYS A 126 32.17 -35.25 -6.38
C LYS A 126 31.24 -36.35 -6.87
N VAL A 127 31.28 -36.60 -8.18
CA VAL A 127 30.67 -37.74 -8.86
C VAL A 127 31.56 -38.96 -8.63
#